data_AF-A0A6N8J5G0-F1
#
_entry.id   AF-A0A6N8J5G0-F1
#
_cell.length_a   1.000
_cell.length_b   1.000
_cell.length_c   1.000
_cell.angle_alpha   90.00
_cell.angle_beta   90.00
_cell.angle_gamma   90.00
#
_symmetry.space_group_name_H-M   'P 1'
#
loop_
_entity.id
_entity.type
_entity.pdbx_description
1 polymer ?
#
loop_
_entity_poly.entity_id
_entity_poly.type
_entity_poly.pdbx_seq_one_letter_code
_entity_poly.pdbx_strand_id
1 'polypeptide(L)'
;MSNNTKELVKSLKELLAGGNAHATFDDAIKGLPAKLRGVVREGMPYSIWQLVDHIRITQWDILEFSRDPKHKSPSWPEGYWPKDPEPPDEAAWKHAVDQIKKDNKAFIHLLEAPDADLFAPFPHGDGQHLLREALLIGDHTSYHTGEIIVIRRLLGAWK
;
A
#
# COMPACT_ATOMS: atom_id res chain seq x y z
N MET A 1 -11.34 -24.82 1.50
CA MET A 1 -10.90 -24.21 0.22
C MET A 1 -10.55 -25.27 -0.81
N SER A 2 -10.98 -25.09 -2.06
CA SER A 2 -10.56 -25.93 -3.20
C SER A 2 -9.05 -25.75 -3.50
N ASN A 3 -8.43 -26.66 -4.26
CA ASN A 3 -7.02 -26.49 -4.67
C ASN A 3 -6.82 -25.22 -5.51
N ASN A 4 -7.76 -24.88 -6.39
CA ASN A 4 -7.71 -23.65 -7.19
C ASN A 4 -7.75 -22.40 -6.30
N THR A 5 -8.58 -22.42 -5.24
CA THR A 5 -8.64 -21.32 -4.27
C THR A 5 -7.32 -21.16 -3.53
N LYS A 6 -6.65 -22.26 -3.13
CA LYS A 6 -5.36 -22.20 -2.45
C LYS A 6 -4.26 -21.60 -3.33
N GLU A 7 -4.19 -22.01 -4.59
CA GLU A 7 -3.23 -21.44 -5.54
C GLU A 7 -3.53 -19.96 -5.82
N LEU A 8 -4.82 -19.57 -5.93
CA LEU A 8 -5.19 -18.17 -6.07
C LEU A 8 -4.73 -17.33 -4.86
N VAL A 9 -5.02 -17.79 -3.63
CA VAL A 9 -4.57 -17.10 -2.41
C VAL A 9 -3.05 -16.98 -2.37
N LYS A 10 -2.32 -18.04 -2.76
CA LYS A 10 -0.86 -17.99 -2.88
C LYS A 10 -0.40 -16.90 -3.86
N SER A 11 -0.98 -16.84 -5.06
CA SER A 11 -0.63 -15.80 -6.04
C SER A 11 -0.97 -14.39 -5.56
N LEU A 12 -2.08 -14.20 -4.84
CA LEU A 12 -2.42 -12.90 -4.25
C LEU A 12 -1.43 -12.49 -3.16
N LYS A 13 -0.95 -13.43 -2.34
CA LYS A 13 0.11 -13.17 -1.35
C LYS A 13 1.41 -12.76 -2.02
N GLU A 14 1.80 -13.43 -3.10
CA GLU A 14 2.97 -13.08 -3.90
C GLU A 14 2.82 -11.69 -4.54
N LEU A 15 1.61 -11.33 -4.99
CA LEU A 15 1.31 -9.99 -5.47
C LEU A 15 1.44 -8.94 -4.36
N LEU A 16 0.85 -9.17 -3.19
CA LEU A 16 0.87 -8.25 -2.05
C LEU A 16 2.28 -8.09 -1.45
N ALA A 17 3.10 -9.13 -1.45
CA ALA A 17 4.51 -9.04 -1.09
C ALA A 17 5.33 -8.26 -2.14
N GLY A 18 4.85 -8.20 -3.38
CA GLY A 18 5.51 -7.56 -4.51
C GLY A 18 6.76 -8.31 -4.98
N GLY A 19 7.57 -7.65 -5.81
CA GLY A 19 8.89 -8.18 -6.19
C GLY A 19 8.90 -9.18 -7.34
N ASN A 20 7.75 -9.46 -7.97
CA ASN A 20 7.66 -10.47 -9.03
C ASN A 20 8.37 -10.06 -10.34
N ALA A 21 8.29 -8.79 -10.72
CA ALA A 21 8.90 -8.26 -11.97
C ALA A 21 9.41 -6.81 -11.85
N HIS A 22 9.50 -6.28 -10.63
CA HIS A 22 10.03 -4.95 -10.31
C HIS A 22 10.55 -4.95 -8.87
N ALA A 23 11.25 -3.90 -8.44
CA ALA A 23 11.71 -3.80 -7.06
C ALA A 23 10.52 -3.78 -6.08
N THR A 24 10.70 -4.32 -4.88
CA THR A 24 9.67 -4.26 -3.83
C THR A 24 9.53 -2.83 -3.28
N PHE A 25 8.43 -2.55 -2.59
CA PHE A 25 8.30 -1.30 -1.82
C PHE A 25 9.44 -1.15 -0.81
N ASP A 26 9.81 -2.24 -0.12
CA ASP A 26 10.91 -2.25 0.83
C ASP A 26 12.25 -1.88 0.18
N ASP A 27 12.54 -2.41 -1.01
CA ASP A 27 13.72 -2.00 -1.78
C ASP A 27 13.65 -0.51 -2.14
N ALA A 28 12.48 -0.05 -2.60
CA ALA A 28 12.25 1.33 -3.02
C ALA A 28 12.48 2.36 -1.91
N ILE A 29 12.32 2.00 -0.63
CA ILE A 29 12.59 2.90 0.50
C ILE A 29 13.91 2.59 1.24
N LYS A 30 14.56 1.45 0.95
CA LYS A 30 15.77 1.00 1.63
C LYS A 30 16.90 2.01 1.52
N GLY A 31 17.48 2.37 2.67
CA GLY A 31 18.64 3.27 2.74
C GLY A 31 18.38 4.70 2.27
N LEU A 32 17.11 5.13 2.12
CA LEU A 32 16.78 6.50 1.76
C LEU A 32 17.22 7.46 2.90
N PRO A 33 18.12 8.42 2.64
CA PRO A 33 18.54 9.40 3.65
C PRO A 33 17.35 10.27 4.11
N ALA A 34 17.25 10.52 5.42
CA ALA A 34 16.17 11.33 6.00
C ALA A 34 15.98 12.69 5.30
N LYS A 35 17.08 13.38 5.02
CA LYS A 35 17.12 14.67 4.31
C LYS A 35 16.54 14.66 2.89
N LEU A 36 16.29 13.49 2.30
CA LEU A 36 15.72 13.34 0.96
C LEU A 36 14.25 12.95 0.96
N ARG A 37 13.69 12.52 2.10
CA ARG A 37 12.30 12.04 2.18
C ARG A 37 11.30 13.14 1.85
N GLY A 38 11.59 14.37 2.28
CA GLY A 38 10.73 15.52 2.07
C GLY A 38 11.02 16.36 0.82
N VAL A 39 12.00 15.99 0.00
CA VAL A 39 12.38 16.78 -1.16
C VAL A 39 11.37 16.60 -2.29
N VAL A 40 10.72 17.69 -2.69
CA VAL A 40 9.91 17.75 -3.91
C VAL A 40 10.79 18.23 -5.05
N ARG A 41 11.14 17.34 -5.98
CA ARG A 41 11.92 17.72 -7.16
C ARG A 41 11.04 18.49 -8.15
N GLU A 42 11.63 19.47 -8.82
CA GLU A 42 11.00 20.19 -9.92
C GLU A 42 10.32 19.25 -10.92
N GLY A 43 9.06 19.55 -11.26
CA GLY A 43 8.23 18.74 -12.13
C GLY A 43 7.50 17.57 -11.44
N MET A 44 7.82 17.25 -10.19
CA MET A 44 7.09 16.24 -9.41
C MET A 44 6.03 16.89 -8.51
N PRO A 45 4.82 16.33 -8.43
CA PRO A 45 3.75 16.86 -7.58
C PRO A 45 3.95 16.54 -6.08
N TYR A 46 4.75 15.53 -5.76
CA TYR A 46 4.85 14.98 -4.41
C TYR A 46 6.30 14.60 -4.03
N SER A 47 6.57 14.55 -2.74
CA SER A 47 7.80 13.97 -2.19
C SER A 47 7.70 12.45 -2.01
N ILE A 48 8.82 11.80 -1.67
CA ILE A 48 8.81 10.36 -1.31
C ILE A 48 7.99 10.12 -0.04
N TRP A 49 8.05 11.02 0.94
CA TRP A 49 7.22 10.93 2.14
C TRP A 49 5.73 10.95 1.81
N GLN A 50 5.31 11.87 0.94
CA GLN A 50 3.89 11.96 0.58
C GLN A 50 3.40 10.69 -0.10
N LEU A 51 4.21 10.07 -0.96
CA LEU A 51 3.91 8.78 -1.57
C LEU A 51 3.85 7.63 -0.56
N VAL A 52 4.80 7.58 0.39
CA VAL A 52 4.81 6.55 1.44
C VAL A 52 3.59 6.65 2.33
N ASP A 53 3.25 7.85 2.81
CA ASP A 53 2.08 8.00 3.68
C ASP A 53 0.77 7.83 2.89
N HIS A 54 0.75 8.19 1.61
CA HIS A 54 -0.37 7.90 0.72
C HIS A 54 -0.63 6.39 0.62
N ILE A 55 0.40 5.58 0.32
CA ILE A 55 0.30 4.11 0.31
C ILE A 55 -0.20 3.59 1.67
N ARG A 56 0.30 4.14 2.78
CA ARG A 56 -0.17 3.76 4.12
C ARG A 56 -1.66 4.02 4.28
N ILE A 57 -2.14 5.22 3.94
CA ILE A 57 -3.54 5.60 4.17
C ILE A 57 -4.46 4.77 3.27
N THR A 58 -4.14 4.61 1.99
CA THR A 58 -4.98 3.84 1.07
C THR A 58 -5.03 2.37 1.45
N GLN A 59 -3.91 1.76 1.80
CA GLN A 59 -3.87 0.36 2.20
C GLN A 59 -4.59 0.12 3.54
N TRP A 60 -4.40 1.01 4.52
CA TRP A 60 -5.15 0.97 5.78
C TRP A 60 -6.65 1.04 5.52
N ASP A 61 -7.09 1.98 4.70
CA ASP A 61 -8.50 2.17 4.38
C ASP A 61 -9.11 0.94 3.68
N ILE A 62 -8.42 0.38 2.68
CA ILE A 62 -8.86 -0.84 2.00
C ILE A 62 -8.97 -2.01 2.98
N LEU A 63 -8.01 -2.15 3.91
CA LEU A 63 -8.04 -3.19 4.93
C LEU A 63 -9.23 -3.02 5.88
N GLU A 64 -9.43 -1.83 6.45
CA GLU A 64 -10.53 -1.59 7.38
C GLU A 64 -11.89 -1.74 6.68
N PHE A 65 -12.03 -1.19 5.47
CA PHE A 65 -13.22 -1.35 4.66
C PHE A 65 -13.53 -2.83 4.39
N SER A 66 -12.51 -3.67 4.17
CA SER A 66 -12.69 -5.10 3.91
C SER A 66 -13.16 -5.91 5.12
N ARG A 67 -12.95 -5.42 6.36
CA ARG A 67 -13.19 -6.20 7.58
C ARG A 67 -14.17 -5.60 8.57
N ASP A 68 -14.49 -4.31 8.45
CA ASP A 68 -15.41 -3.62 9.35
C ASP A 68 -16.51 -2.88 8.57
N PRO A 69 -17.77 -3.37 8.60
CA PRO A 69 -18.89 -2.70 7.93
C PRO A 69 -19.25 -1.33 8.53
N LYS A 70 -18.66 -0.96 9.68
CA LYS A 70 -18.85 0.35 10.32
C LYS A 70 -17.74 1.34 9.99
N HIS A 71 -16.67 0.88 9.32
CA HIS A 71 -15.58 1.74 8.91
C HIS A 71 -16.09 2.85 7.99
N LYS A 72 -15.50 4.04 8.13
CA LYS A 72 -15.80 5.19 7.29
C LYS A 72 -14.51 5.64 6.63
N SER A 73 -14.46 5.44 5.32
CA SER A 73 -13.31 5.84 4.53
C SER A 73 -13.09 7.36 4.57
N PRO A 74 -11.82 7.83 4.47
CA PRO A 74 -11.50 9.24 4.30
C PRO A 74 -12.20 9.85 3.08
N SER A 75 -12.38 11.17 3.08
CA SER A 75 -12.90 11.87 1.91
C SER A 75 -11.90 11.78 0.74
N TRP A 76 -12.39 11.38 -0.43
CA TRP A 76 -11.57 11.27 -1.62
C TRP A 76 -11.54 12.59 -2.43
N PRO A 77 -10.36 13.02 -2.94
CA PRO A 77 -9.02 12.47 -2.74
C PRO A 77 -8.28 13.03 -1.50
N GLU A 78 -8.75 14.11 -0.90
CA GLU A 78 -7.97 14.95 0.02
C GLU A 78 -7.53 14.21 1.29
N GLY A 79 -8.34 13.26 1.78
CA GLY A 79 -8.06 12.49 2.98
C GLY A 79 -6.97 11.43 2.82
N TYR A 80 -6.51 11.16 1.59
CA TYR A 80 -5.53 10.12 1.29
C TYR A 80 -4.12 10.67 1.06
N TRP A 81 -3.92 11.97 1.17
CA TRP A 81 -2.62 12.61 0.93
C TRP A 81 -2.17 13.43 2.14
N PRO A 82 -0.95 13.22 2.65
CA PRO A 82 -0.37 14.14 3.61
C PRO A 82 -0.12 15.50 2.95
N LYS A 83 -0.46 16.57 3.66
CA LYS A 83 -0.33 17.95 3.18
C LYS A 83 1.13 18.39 3.11
N ASP A 84 1.91 18.02 4.12
CA ASP A 84 3.30 18.44 4.24
C ASP A 84 4.21 17.51 3.43
N PRO A 85 5.17 18.06 2.67
CA PRO A 85 6.07 17.25 1.88
C PRO A 85 7.07 16.48 2.74
N GLU A 86 7.35 16.90 3.98
CA GLU A 86 8.31 16.26 4.87
C GLU A 86 7.59 15.54 6.03
N PRO A 87 8.05 14.35 6.48
CA PRO A 87 7.51 13.75 7.69
C PRO A 87 7.82 14.66 8.88
N PRO A 88 6.91 14.79 9.86
CA PRO A 88 7.13 15.66 11.01
C PRO A 88 8.35 15.22 11.84
N ASP A 89 8.65 13.92 11.88
CA ASP A 89 9.83 13.36 12.53
C ASP A 89 10.15 11.94 11.99
N GLU A 90 11.24 11.36 12.49
CA GLU A 90 11.64 9.98 12.17
C GLU A 90 10.59 8.95 12.63
N ALA A 91 9.86 9.24 13.71
CA ALA A 91 8.87 8.33 14.26
C ALA A 91 7.65 8.20 13.33
N ALA A 92 7.20 9.29 12.71
CA ALA A 92 6.14 9.29 11.71
C ALA A 92 6.53 8.49 10.46
N TRP A 93 7.77 8.67 9.97
CA TRP A 93 8.31 7.86 8.88
C TRP A 93 8.30 6.36 9.23
N LYS A 94 8.86 6.00 10.39
CA LYS A 94 8.93 4.60 10.83
C LYS A 94 7.54 4.02 11.04
N HIS A 95 6.62 4.79 11.64
CA HIS A 95 5.24 4.39 11.83
C HIS A 95 4.59 4.05 10.49
N ALA A 96 4.78 4.89 9.47
CA ALA A 96 4.16 4.65 8.19
C ALA A 96 4.65 3.37 7.52
N VAL A 97 5.96 3.15 7.50
CA VAL A 97 6.57 1.92 6.96
C VAL A 97 6.12 0.68 7.73
N ASP A 98 6.08 0.75 9.06
CA ASP A 98 5.65 -0.38 9.89
C ASP A 98 4.16 -0.69 9.72
N GLN A 99 3.32 0.35 9.56
CA GLN A 99 1.88 0.21 9.37
C GLN A 99 1.57 -0.47 8.04
N ILE A 100 2.22 -0.06 6.94
CA ILE A 100 2.11 -0.71 5.62
C ILE A 100 2.38 -2.21 5.73
N LYS A 101 3.46 -2.61 6.43
CA LYS A 101 3.83 -4.02 6.61
C LYS A 101 2.80 -4.80 7.45
N LYS A 102 2.33 -4.20 8.54
CA LYS A 102 1.32 -4.80 9.42
C LYS A 102 0.01 -4.99 8.69
N ASP A 103 -0.43 -3.98 7.94
CA ASP A 103 -1.69 -4.02 7.22
C ASP A 103 -1.64 -5.02 6.06
N ASN A 104 -0.48 -5.17 5.41
CA ASN A 104 -0.30 -6.18 4.36
C ASN A 104 -0.45 -7.58 4.93
N LYS A 105 0.21 -7.84 6.07
CA LYS A 105 0.10 -9.11 6.79
C LYS A 105 -1.34 -9.36 7.28
N ALA A 106 -2.01 -8.34 7.79
CA ALA A 106 -3.40 -8.45 8.21
C ALA A 106 -4.34 -8.76 7.03
N PHE A 107 -4.12 -8.13 5.87
CA PHE A 107 -4.89 -8.41 4.66
C PHE A 107 -4.67 -9.84 4.16
N ILE A 108 -3.42 -10.32 4.18
CA ILE A 108 -3.10 -11.72 3.87
C ILE A 108 -3.85 -12.68 4.79
N HIS A 109 -3.95 -12.37 6.09
CA HIS A 109 -4.74 -13.20 7.00
C HIS A 109 -6.24 -13.25 6.65
N LEU A 110 -6.81 -12.16 6.09
CA LEU A 110 -8.20 -12.18 5.59
C LEU A 110 -8.35 -13.14 4.41
N LEU A 111 -7.37 -13.17 3.50
CA LEU A 111 -7.36 -14.08 2.35
C LEU A 111 -7.21 -15.55 2.76
N GLU A 112 -6.51 -15.81 3.86
CA GLU A 112 -6.22 -17.16 4.37
C GLU A 112 -7.29 -17.70 5.33
N ALA A 113 -8.27 -16.88 5.73
CA ALA A 113 -9.30 -17.31 6.68
C ALA A 113 -10.07 -18.54 6.13
N PRO A 114 -10.32 -19.59 6.95
CA PRO A 114 -10.91 -20.85 6.46
C PRO A 114 -12.27 -20.69 5.76
N ASP A 115 -13.01 -19.67 6.15
CA ASP A 115 -14.35 -19.28 5.69
C ASP A 115 -14.34 -18.08 4.72
N ALA A 116 -13.15 -17.61 4.29
CA ALA A 116 -13.05 -16.53 3.32
C ALA A 116 -13.71 -16.92 1.98
N ASP A 117 -14.77 -16.21 1.63
CA ASP A 117 -15.28 -16.18 0.26
C ASP A 117 -14.66 -15.00 -0.48
N LEU A 118 -13.70 -15.29 -1.36
CA LEU A 118 -12.92 -14.27 -2.07
C LEU A 118 -13.75 -13.47 -3.08
N PHE A 119 -14.90 -14.00 -3.51
CA PHE A 119 -15.73 -13.47 -4.58
C PHE A 119 -17.05 -12.89 -4.08
N ALA A 120 -17.47 -13.21 -2.85
CA ALA A 120 -18.66 -12.64 -2.25
C ALA A 120 -18.50 -11.13 -2.06
N PRO A 121 -19.42 -10.31 -2.62
CA PRO A 121 -19.45 -8.88 -2.37
C PRO A 121 -19.63 -8.57 -0.88
N PHE A 122 -18.94 -7.55 -0.40
CA PHE A 122 -19.15 -7.02 0.94
C PHE A 122 -20.57 -6.42 1.04
N PRO A 123 -21.35 -6.77 2.07
CA PRO A 123 -22.72 -6.25 2.22
C PRO A 123 -22.81 -4.72 2.35
N HIS A 124 -21.74 -4.09 2.80
CA HIS A 124 -21.60 -2.65 3.01
C HIS A 124 -20.88 -1.91 1.88
N GLY A 125 -20.56 -2.59 0.78
CA GLY A 125 -19.92 -2.01 -0.40
C GLY A 125 -20.83 -1.98 -1.63
N ASP A 126 -20.29 -1.43 -2.71
CA ASP A 126 -20.94 -1.29 -4.02
C ASP A 126 -20.50 -2.39 -5.01
N GLY A 127 -20.01 -3.52 -4.50
CA GLY A 127 -19.50 -4.65 -5.29
C GLY A 127 -18.05 -5.06 -5.00
N GLN A 128 -17.39 -4.41 -4.03
CA GLN A 128 -16.07 -4.82 -3.55
C GLN A 128 -16.13 -6.22 -2.90
N HIS A 129 -15.06 -6.98 -3.06
CA HIS A 129 -14.87 -8.31 -2.44
C HIS A 129 -13.37 -8.55 -2.24
N LEU A 130 -12.98 -9.52 -1.40
CA LEU A 130 -11.58 -9.72 -0.99
C LEU A 130 -10.59 -9.88 -2.15
N LEU A 131 -10.95 -10.62 -3.21
CA LEU A 131 -10.09 -10.75 -4.39
C LEU A 131 -9.85 -9.37 -5.06
N ARG A 132 -10.89 -8.57 -5.26
CA ARG A 132 -10.76 -7.24 -5.88
C ARG A 132 -9.87 -6.33 -5.03
N GLU A 133 -10.08 -6.32 -3.73
CA GLU A 133 -9.32 -5.47 -2.81
C GLU A 133 -7.84 -5.90 -2.71
N ALA A 134 -7.54 -7.19 -2.76
CA ALA A 134 -6.15 -7.68 -2.84
C ALA A 134 -5.45 -7.21 -4.12
N LEU A 135 -6.13 -7.32 -5.27
CA LEU A 135 -5.62 -6.83 -6.55
C LEU A 135 -5.40 -5.32 -6.52
N LEU A 136 -6.34 -4.57 -5.93
CA LEU A 136 -6.26 -3.11 -5.81
C LEU A 136 -5.05 -2.68 -4.97
N ILE A 137 -4.81 -3.30 -3.81
CA ILE A 137 -3.62 -3.01 -2.99
C ILE A 137 -2.34 -3.30 -3.78
N GLY A 138 -2.26 -4.45 -4.45
CA GLY A 138 -1.08 -4.85 -5.21
C GLY A 138 -0.77 -3.92 -6.38
N ASP A 139 -1.78 -3.58 -7.18
CA ASP A 139 -1.68 -2.67 -8.32
C ASP A 139 -1.27 -1.25 -7.89
N HIS A 140 -2.02 -0.68 -6.95
CA HIS A 140 -1.79 0.67 -6.43
C HIS A 140 -0.40 0.83 -5.79
N THR A 141 0.00 -0.14 -4.95
CA THR A 141 1.32 -0.09 -4.29
C THR A 141 2.45 -0.21 -5.32
N SER A 142 2.28 -1.04 -6.36
CA SER A 142 3.28 -1.19 -7.42
C SER A 142 3.42 0.08 -8.26
N TYR A 143 2.30 0.74 -8.57
CA TYR A 143 2.28 2.03 -9.26
C TYR A 143 3.12 3.09 -8.51
N HIS A 144 2.82 3.32 -7.23
CA HIS A 144 3.54 4.32 -6.44
C HIS A 144 4.97 3.89 -6.05
N THR A 145 5.25 2.59 -5.97
CA THR A 145 6.63 2.10 -5.83
C THR A 145 7.50 2.55 -7.01
N GLY A 146 6.95 2.51 -8.24
CA GLY A 146 7.62 3.02 -9.43
C GLY A 146 7.93 4.52 -9.32
N GLU A 147 6.97 5.32 -8.86
CA GLU A 147 7.14 6.77 -8.67
C GLU A 147 8.23 7.08 -7.62
N ILE A 148 8.24 6.37 -6.49
CA ILE A 148 9.29 6.49 -5.47
C ILE A 148 10.67 6.24 -6.08
N ILE A 149 10.82 5.18 -6.87
CA ILE A 149 12.09 4.85 -7.53
C ILE A 149 12.51 5.94 -8.51
N VAL A 150 11.57 6.49 -9.28
CA VAL A 150 11.85 7.61 -10.20
C VAL A 150 12.35 8.83 -9.44
N ILE A 151 11.67 9.23 -8.35
CA ILE A 151 12.12 10.36 -7.52
C ILE A 151 13.51 10.07 -6.93
N ARG A 152 13.76 8.86 -6.43
CA ARG A 152 15.09 8.49 -5.93
C ARG A 152 16.16 8.58 -7.00
N ARG A 153 15.90 8.16 -8.24
CA ARG A 153 16.84 8.33 -9.37
C ARG A 153 17.13 9.80 -9.63
N LEU A 154 16.09 10.65 -9.66
CA LEU A 154 16.24 12.10 -9.85
C LEU A 154 17.04 12.78 -8.73
N LEU A 155 16.96 12.25 -7.51
CA LEU A 155 17.72 12.72 -6.35
C LEU A 155 19.11 12.07 -6.23
N GLY A 156 19.52 11.20 -7.15
CA GLY A 156 20.78 10.47 -7.09
C GLY A 156 20.86 9.46 -5.92
N ALA A 157 19.71 9.02 -5.41
CA ALA A 157 19.55 8.16 -4.24
C ALA A 157 19.06 6.74 -4.58
N TRP A 158 19.16 6.33 -5.85
CA TRP A 158 18.85 4.97 -6.33
C TRP A 158 20.08 4.39 -7.04
N LYS A 159 20.36 3.09 -6.83
CA LYS A 159 21.41 2.34 -7.53
C LYS A 159 20.81 1.11 -8.18
#